data_AF-A0A7I8V5Y9-F1
#
_entry.id   AF-A0A7I8V5Y9-F1
#
_cell.length_a   1.000
_cell.length_b   1.000
_cell.length_c   1.000
_cell.angle_alpha   90.00
_cell.angle_beta   90.00
_cell.angle_gamma   90.00
#
_symmetry.space_group_name_H-M   'P 1'
#
loop_
_entity.id
_entity.type
_entity.pdbx_description
1 polymer ?
#
loop_
_entity_poly.entity_id
_entity_poly.type
_entity_poly.pdbx_seq_one_letter_code
_entity_poly.pdbx_strand_id
1 'polypeptide(L)'
;MANDALYSITREATHLGVHQDDDRRNSFRNSGPGFGYPPIAESKNINTLPDKIILQIFSFIHHKELSRAVAKVCKKWRNLSYDSHLWSRVSLRPEYGGLQVSNSDALIHIIGTRFGSRLRYIELPCELVTTPILHELVNKCQNLKYLTLDFANAMQLHDFNDLNAFPCNLINFTVCLSEVIFMEGFMRKVYQSLSSVQVLHLIGNFEQGDEEQEEIYEVINIGKIKAHTPNLKVVNFYGINFIDDSHVELLSTNCIHLESLSLCFCLRVKGSTLKQLIQRCSKLQTLLLQHCALEDEHMRNVEWEKSAVCEIDLSSTELSTECLHDVLLRINNFKYLALGYCEFFTDKILEDLSRRGKLTNLKALDVSHTIGLSENVISQVLRKHGQSLQGLMIAGKPKLTEQFFLNVIPFMKNIRILVCGTANGWFLRMSTRVHVDQIMICLSQNTPKLERLELQWDPDMIRFSDNSSKFVDQLRLKCPLIKSFTLSDGEYYEMILCIQTLQFHATDQYKYDVFTHIFQKSVCSLIKSTMESLNGKWSMQQIDESFVAVLLEAGYSEEAINRLKETTKGDNITFEYKIEGDSVEYILSQDGNEVHKVGGKLGESEQCNSLDGRQITVRDHFYLSY
;
A
#
# COMPACT_ATOMS: atom_id res chain seq x y z
N MET A 1 -5.70 -0.60 4.24
CA MET A 1 -6.33 0.70 4.59
C MET A 1 -5.69 1.39 5.78
N ALA A 2 -4.98 0.72 6.69
CA ALA A 2 -4.25 1.36 7.78
C ALA A 2 -3.34 2.51 7.31
N ASN A 3 -2.48 2.23 6.32
CA ASN A 3 -1.60 3.24 5.73
C ASN A 3 -2.34 4.24 4.84
N ASP A 4 -3.37 3.82 4.09
CA ASP A 4 -4.25 4.73 3.35
C ASP A 4 -5.12 5.61 4.26
N ALA A 5 -5.43 5.19 5.49
CA ALA A 5 -6.19 5.93 6.49
C ALA A 5 -5.28 6.94 7.17
N LEU A 6 -4.04 6.60 7.50
CA LEU A 6 -3.04 7.56 7.99
C LEU A 6 -2.61 8.54 6.87
N TYR A 7 -2.53 8.08 5.62
CA TYR A 7 -2.33 8.90 4.42
C TYR A 7 -3.56 9.76 4.07
N SER A 8 -4.79 9.25 4.32
CA SER A 8 -6.05 9.99 4.14
C SER A 8 -6.32 10.97 5.28
N ILE A 9 -5.92 10.68 6.52
CA ILE A 9 -6.01 11.59 7.68
C ILE A 9 -5.04 12.76 7.49
N THR A 10 -3.85 12.51 6.95
CA THR A 10 -2.92 13.57 6.52
C THR A 10 -3.44 14.32 5.28
N ARG A 11 -4.17 13.66 4.37
CA ARG A 11 -4.85 14.32 3.22
C ARG A 11 -6.09 15.14 3.63
N GLU A 12 -6.83 14.74 4.65
CA GLU A 12 -8.00 15.50 5.15
C GLU A 12 -7.58 16.69 6.01
N ALA A 13 -6.41 16.63 6.66
CA ALA A 13 -5.78 17.78 7.30
C ALA A 13 -5.29 18.87 6.31
N THR A 14 -5.30 18.60 4.99
CA THR A 14 -4.93 19.58 3.95
C THR A 14 -6.12 20.26 3.26
N HIS A 15 -7.36 20.04 3.73
CA HIS A 15 -8.59 20.58 3.12
C HIS A 15 -9.45 21.50 4.01
N LEU A 16 -8.84 22.25 4.94
CA LEU A 16 -9.52 23.36 5.62
C LEU A 16 -9.04 24.71 5.06
N GLY A 17 -9.90 25.33 4.25
CA GLY A 17 -9.85 26.77 4.02
C GLY A 17 -10.15 27.21 2.60
N VAL A 18 -11.43 27.18 2.19
CA VAL A 18 -12.06 28.28 1.43
C VAL A 18 -13.55 28.33 1.82
N HIS A 19 -13.92 29.34 2.60
CA HIS A 19 -15.32 29.75 2.83
C HIS A 19 -15.82 30.64 1.67
N GLN A 20 -17.15 30.77 1.68
CA GLN A 20 -18.12 31.29 0.71
C GLN A 20 -18.01 32.76 0.28
N ASP A 21 -18.94 33.11 -0.61
CA ASP A 21 -19.50 34.44 -0.99
C ASP A 21 -19.06 34.89 -2.40
N ASP A 22 -19.93 35.35 -3.32
CA ASP A 22 -21.29 35.87 -3.14
C ASP A 22 -22.02 35.94 -4.50
N ASP A 23 -23.35 35.86 -4.43
CA ASP A 23 -24.32 36.15 -5.49
C ASP A 23 -24.21 37.59 -6.02
N ARG A 24 -24.15 37.82 -7.35
CA ARG A 24 -24.77 39.00 -8.00
C ARG A 24 -25.21 38.74 -9.44
N ARG A 25 -26.53 38.64 -9.64
CA ARG A 25 -27.25 38.90 -10.89
C ARG A 25 -27.14 40.38 -11.28
N ASN A 26 -27.00 40.68 -12.58
CA ASN A 26 -27.53 41.87 -13.25
C ASN A 26 -27.46 41.62 -14.78
N SER A 27 -28.59 41.32 -15.42
CA SER A 27 -29.55 42.26 -16.05
C SER A 27 -29.17 42.61 -17.50
N PHE A 28 -29.86 41.94 -18.43
CA PHE A 28 -29.93 42.25 -19.85
C PHE A 28 -30.43 43.68 -20.11
N ARG A 29 -29.78 44.41 -21.03
CA ARG A 29 -30.44 45.44 -21.84
C ARG A 29 -29.92 45.43 -23.29
N ASN A 30 -30.87 45.29 -24.20
CA ASN A 30 -30.77 45.43 -25.64
C ASN A 30 -30.68 46.91 -26.06
N SER A 31 -29.93 47.20 -27.12
CA SER A 31 -30.28 48.22 -28.13
C SER A 31 -29.49 47.94 -29.42
N GLY A 32 -30.19 47.79 -30.55
CA GLY A 32 -29.65 47.43 -31.88
C GLY A 32 -29.07 48.61 -32.68
N PRO A 33 -29.15 48.59 -34.03
CA PRO A 33 -28.10 48.04 -34.89
C PRO A 33 -27.43 49.13 -35.75
N GLY A 34 -26.12 48.98 -36.00
CA GLY A 34 -25.38 49.82 -36.94
C GLY A 34 -24.47 48.94 -37.79
N PHE A 35 -24.77 48.86 -39.08
CA PHE A 35 -23.95 48.19 -40.09
C PHE A 35 -22.57 48.87 -40.19
N GLY A 36 -21.57 48.22 -39.61
CA GLY A 36 -20.16 48.42 -39.93
C GLY A 36 -19.56 47.03 -40.10
N TYR A 37 -18.76 46.84 -41.14
CA TYR A 37 -17.97 45.61 -41.34
C TYR A 37 -17.36 45.19 -39.99
N PRO A 38 -17.53 43.93 -39.54
CA PRO A 38 -16.92 43.52 -38.29
C PRO A 38 -15.40 43.72 -38.45
N PRO A 39 -14.72 44.36 -37.49
CA PRO A 39 -13.29 44.20 -37.38
C PRO A 39 -13.03 42.69 -37.38
N ILE A 40 -11.99 42.23 -38.08
CA ILE A 40 -11.49 40.85 -37.96
C ILE A 40 -11.59 40.51 -36.49
N ALA A 41 -12.53 39.63 -36.12
CA ALA A 41 -12.84 39.39 -34.73
C ALA A 41 -11.51 39.09 -34.06
N GLU A 42 -11.09 39.92 -33.10
CA GLU A 42 -9.89 39.64 -32.30
C GLU A 42 -10.02 38.19 -31.93
N SER A 43 -9.16 37.35 -32.51
CA SER A 43 -9.32 35.92 -32.35
C SER A 43 -9.25 35.71 -30.84
N LYS A 44 -10.37 35.25 -30.25
CA LYS A 44 -10.48 35.06 -28.81
C LYS A 44 -9.47 33.99 -28.43
N ASN A 45 -8.25 34.44 -28.18
CA ASN A 45 -7.09 33.63 -27.91
C ASN A 45 -7.01 33.53 -26.39
N ILE A 46 -6.63 32.37 -25.86
CA ILE A 46 -6.39 32.13 -24.44
C ILE A 46 -5.53 33.22 -23.78
N ASN A 47 -4.66 33.90 -24.53
CA ASN A 47 -3.86 35.04 -24.04
C ASN A 47 -4.67 36.28 -23.63
N THR A 48 -5.91 36.41 -24.12
CA THR A 48 -6.85 37.49 -23.78
C THR A 48 -7.53 37.28 -22.43
N LEU A 49 -7.44 36.07 -21.85
CA LEU A 49 -7.96 35.79 -20.52
C LEU A 49 -7.13 36.51 -19.43
N PRO A 50 -7.75 36.90 -18.30
CA PRO A 50 -7.03 37.42 -17.15
C PRO A 50 -6.02 36.40 -16.62
N ASP A 51 -4.88 36.88 -16.17
CA ASP A 51 -3.77 36.03 -15.69
C ASP A 51 -4.20 35.07 -14.58
N LYS A 52 -5.10 35.49 -13.68
CA LYS A 52 -5.67 34.65 -12.63
C LYS A 52 -6.40 33.41 -13.19
N ILE A 53 -7.11 33.55 -14.30
CA ILE A 53 -7.82 32.44 -14.96
C ILE A 53 -6.82 31.52 -15.65
N ILE A 54 -5.80 32.08 -16.29
CA ILE A 54 -4.73 31.28 -16.91
C ILE A 54 -3.96 30.50 -15.83
N LEU A 55 -3.69 31.09 -14.68
CA LEU A 55 -3.07 30.39 -13.54
C LEU A 55 -3.97 29.26 -13.01
N GLN A 56 -5.28 29.47 -12.94
CA GLN A 56 -6.21 28.39 -12.60
C GLN A 56 -6.17 27.26 -13.64
N ILE A 57 -6.13 27.59 -14.94
CA ILE A 57 -5.97 26.59 -16.01
C ILE A 57 -4.64 25.84 -15.84
N PHE A 58 -3.54 26.57 -15.60
CA PHE A 58 -2.20 25.99 -15.43
C PHE A 58 -2.09 25.13 -14.16
N SER A 59 -2.92 25.36 -13.15
CA SER A 59 -2.92 24.54 -11.92
C SER A 59 -3.33 23.07 -12.16
N PHE A 60 -3.96 22.77 -13.29
CA PHE A 60 -4.28 21.40 -13.71
C PHE A 60 -3.15 20.71 -14.50
N ILE A 61 -2.05 21.42 -14.80
CA ILE A 61 -0.93 20.91 -15.58
C ILE A 61 0.20 20.48 -14.64
N HIS A 62 0.78 19.30 -14.87
CA HIS A 62 1.92 18.82 -14.09
C HIS A 62 3.15 19.74 -14.20
N HIS A 63 3.94 19.83 -13.11
CA HIS A 63 5.13 20.69 -13.03
C HIS A 63 6.16 20.45 -14.15
N LYS A 64 6.30 19.20 -14.60
CA LYS A 64 7.17 18.82 -15.72
C LYS A 64 6.74 19.53 -17.01
N GLU A 65 5.45 19.51 -17.33
CA GLU A 65 4.89 20.13 -18.53
C GLU A 65 4.79 21.65 -18.41
N LEU A 66 4.53 22.18 -17.22
CA LEU A 66 4.62 23.62 -16.95
C LEU A 66 6.01 24.17 -17.31
N SER A 67 7.07 23.45 -16.93
CA SER A 67 8.45 23.84 -17.20
C SER A 67 8.87 23.61 -18.66
N ARG A 68 8.42 22.50 -19.27
CA ARG A 68 8.93 22.01 -20.54
C ARG A 68 8.16 22.56 -21.74
N ALA A 69 6.83 22.58 -21.66
CA ALA A 69 5.95 22.93 -22.76
C ALA A 69 5.37 24.34 -22.57
N VAL A 70 4.68 24.58 -21.46
CA VAL A 70 3.96 25.85 -21.21
C VAL A 70 4.91 27.04 -21.21
N ALA A 71 6.06 26.92 -20.54
CA ALA A 71 7.06 27.98 -20.49
C ALA A 71 7.69 28.35 -21.85
N LYS A 72 7.56 27.49 -22.87
CA LYS A 72 8.13 27.71 -24.21
C LYS A 72 7.15 28.32 -25.21
N VAL A 73 5.86 28.43 -24.86
CA VAL A 73 4.82 28.91 -25.79
C VAL A 73 5.00 30.39 -26.12
N CYS A 74 5.06 31.26 -25.11
CA CYS A 74 5.29 32.69 -25.28
C CYS A 74 5.82 33.33 -24.00
N LYS A 75 6.26 34.61 -24.07
CA LYS A 75 6.78 35.36 -22.91
C LYS A 75 5.77 35.43 -21.75
N LYS A 76 4.48 35.66 -22.06
CA LYS A 76 3.41 35.73 -21.04
C LYS A 76 3.26 34.38 -20.32
N TRP A 77 3.18 33.28 -21.07
CA TRP A 77 3.04 31.94 -20.52
C TRP A 77 4.26 31.52 -19.71
N ARG A 78 5.47 31.90 -20.16
CA ARG A 78 6.69 31.71 -19.40
C ARG A 78 6.63 32.37 -18.03
N ASN A 79 6.24 33.64 -17.97
CA ASN A 79 6.12 34.36 -16.71
C ASN A 79 5.07 33.73 -15.78
N LEU A 80 3.89 33.38 -16.33
CA LEU A 80 2.82 32.75 -15.55
C LEU A 80 3.18 31.33 -15.08
N SER A 81 3.89 30.55 -15.90
CA SER A 81 4.33 29.21 -15.51
C SER A 81 5.32 29.21 -14.34
N TYR A 82 6.00 30.34 -14.10
CA TYR A 82 6.97 30.51 -13.02
C TYR A 82 6.31 31.12 -11.77
N ASP A 83 5.02 31.44 -11.82
CA ASP A 83 4.30 31.99 -10.69
C ASP A 83 4.24 30.99 -9.53
N SER A 84 4.73 31.41 -8.37
CA SER A 84 4.79 30.62 -7.13
C SER A 84 3.47 29.97 -6.69
N HIS A 85 2.31 30.47 -7.12
CA HIS A 85 1.02 29.84 -6.83
C HIS A 85 0.89 28.43 -7.44
N LEU A 86 1.54 28.20 -8.58
CA LEU A 86 1.57 26.89 -9.24
C LEU A 86 2.53 25.91 -8.56
N TRP A 87 3.46 26.41 -7.73
CA TRP A 87 4.54 25.64 -7.12
C TRP A 87 4.35 25.45 -5.61
N SER A 88 3.11 25.47 -5.13
CA SER A 88 2.81 25.36 -3.69
C SER A 88 3.06 23.95 -3.12
N ARG A 89 3.01 22.92 -3.96
CA ARG A 89 3.30 21.52 -3.60
C ARG A 89 4.21 20.91 -4.65
N VAL A 90 5.41 20.52 -4.28
CA VAL A 90 6.40 19.99 -5.23
C VAL A 90 6.88 18.61 -4.76
N SER A 91 6.87 17.63 -5.66
CA SER A 91 7.58 16.36 -5.45
C SER A 91 8.80 16.35 -6.36
N LEU A 92 9.99 16.04 -5.82
CA LEU A 92 11.23 15.87 -6.58
C LEU A 92 11.59 14.39 -6.75
N ARG A 93 10.61 13.50 -6.70
CA ARG A 93 10.78 12.05 -6.84
C ARG A 93 10.30 11.59 -8.22
N PRO A 94 11.20 11.44 -9.23
CA PRO A 94 10.79 11.17 -10.62
C PRO A 94 10.07 9.83 -10.78
N GLU A 95 10.47 8.82 -10.00
CA GLU A 95 9.82 7.51 -9.88
C GLU A 95 8.31 7.64 -9.56
N TYR A 96 7.92 8.74 -8.90
CA TYR A 96 6.56 9.03 -8.46
C TYR A 96 5.96 10.19 -9.29
N GLY A 97 6.39 10.37 -10.53
CA GLY A 97 5.91 11.44 -11.42
C GLY A 97 6.31 12.85 -10.97
N GLY A 98 7.29 12.96 -10.07
CA GLY A 98 7.85 14.21 -9.58
C GLY A 98 8.75 14.92 -10.60
N LEU A 99 9.17 16.13 -10.26
CA LEU A 99 10.10 16.91 -11.06
C LEU A 99 11.51 16.33 -10.92
N GLN A 100 12.09 15.90 -12.04
CA GLN A 100 13.49 15.53 -12.10
C GLN A 100 14.38 16.78 -12.11
N VAL A 101 15.36 16.81 -11.22
CA VAL A 101 16.37 17.87 -11.14
C VAL A 101 17.74 17.25 -11.25
N SER A 102 18.59 17.80 -12.12
CA SER A 102 19.86 17.20 -12.52
C SER A 102 20.99 17.37 -11.49
N ASN A 103 20.95 18.41 -10.65
CA ASN A 103 21.94 18.67 -9.61
C ASN A 103 21.43 19.68 -8.56
N SER A 104 22.20 19.85 -7.49
CA SER A 104 21.87 20.74 -6.36
C SER A 104 21.73 22.22 -6.76
N ASP A 105 22.63 22.73 -7.60
CA ASP A 105 22.62 24.14 -8.04
C ASP A 105 21.36 24.48 -8.85
N ALA A 106 20.93 23.55 -9.71
CA ALA A 106 19.68 23.69 -10.45
C ALA A 106 18.48 23.78 -9.50
N LEU A 107 18.47 22.97 -8.43
CA LEU A 107 17.39 23.05 -7.43
C LEU A 107 17.41 24.38 -6.67
N ILE A 108 18.57 24.84 -6.21
CA ILE A 108 18.72 26.13 -5.52
C ILE A 108 18.17 27.26 -6.40
N HIS A 109 18.50 27.25 -7.70
CA HIS A 109 17.97 28.23 -8.65
C HIS A 109 16.44 28.14 -8.79
N ILE A 110 15.88 26.93 -8.87
CA ILE A 110 14.43 26.73 -8.98
C ILE A 110 13.71 27.17 -7.71
N ILE A 111 14.26 26.89 -6.52
CA ILE A 111 13.72 27.35 -5.24
C ILE A 111 13.63 28.87 -5.21
N GLY A 112 14.73 29.54 -5.59
CA GLY A 112 14.81 31.00 -5.60
C GLY A 112 13.95 31.69 -6.64
N THR A 113 13.69 31.05 -7.79
CA THR A 113 12.98 31.67 -8.93
C THR A 113 11.51 31.30 -9.04
N ARG A 114 11.10 30.11 -8.58
CA ARG A 114 9.75 29.58 -8.79
C ARG A 114 9.01 29.28 -7.49
N PHE A 115 9.64 28.60 -6.54
CA PHE A 115 8.95 28.12 -5.34
C PHE A 115 8.58 29.29 -4.42
N GLY A 116 9.61 30.08 -4.05
CA GLY A 116 9.45 31.26 -3.20
C GLY A 116 8.70 30.96 -1.88
N SER A 117 8.05 31.99 -1.34
CA SER A 117 7.38 31.89 -0.04
C SER A 117 6.06 31.11 -0.06
N ARG A 118 5.53 30.73 -1.24
CA ARG A 118 4.27 30.01 -1.35
C ARG A 118 4.40 28.49 -1.27
N LEU A 119 5.62 27.97 -1.34
CA LEU A 119 5.88 26.54 -1.15
C LEU A 119 5.43 26.10 0.25
N ARG A 120 4.57 25.08 0.28
CA ARG A 120 4.05 24.47 1.51
C ARG A 120 4.49 23.02 1.65
N TYR A 121 4.73 22.33 0.55
CA TYR A 121 5.05 20.90 0.53
C TYR A 121 6.24 20.64 -0.39
N ILE A 122 7.25 19.93 0.12
CA ILE A 122 8.36 19.43 -0.68
C ILE A 122 8.83 18.05 -0.22
N GLU A 123 9.15 17.20 -1.20
CA GLU A 123 9.83 15.92 -0.99
C GLU A 123 11.21 15.98 -1.62
N LEU A 124 12.25 15.59 -0.87
CA LEU A 124 13.63 15.54 -1.33
C LEU A 124 14.11 14.08 -1.39
N PRO A 125 14.53 13.56 -2.56
CA PRO A 125 15.30 12.31 -2.62
C PRO A 125 16.66 12.48 -1.96
N CYS A 126 17.27 11.37 -1.53
CA CYS A 126 18.52 11.36 -0.76
C CYS A 126 19.62 12.25 -1.34
N GLU A 127 19.85 12.17 -2.66
CA GLU A 127 20.90 12.92 -3.37
C GLU A 127 20.72 14.45 -3.29
N LEU A 128 19.51 14.93 -3.03
CA LEU A 128 19.18 16.35 -2.93
C LEU A 128 19.09 16.82 -1.47
N VAL A 129 19.27 15.94 -0.49
CA VAL A 129 19.31 16.33 0.92
C VAL A 129 20.72 16.82 1.27
N THR A 130 20.97 18.11 1.03
CA THR A 130 22.27 18.75 1.31
C THR A 130 22.10 20.04 2.09
N THR A 131 23.14 20.44 2.85
CA THR A 131 23.16 21.68 3.64
C THR A 131 22.78 22.93 2.83
N PRO A 132 23.33 23.18 1.60
CA PRO A 132 22.95 24.34 0.79
C PRO A 132 21.46 24.38 0.41
N ILE A 133 20.88 23.24 0.05
CA ILE A 133 19.45 23.14 -0.32
C ILE A 133 18.57 23.43 0.90
N LEU A 134 18.89 22.85 2.05
CA LEU A 134 18.14 23.09 3.29
C LEU A 134 18.19 24.57 3.71
N HIS A 135 19.35 25.22 3.58
CA HIS A 135 19.47 26.65 3.83
C HIS A 135 18.63 27.49 2.86
N GLU A 136 18.64 27.17 1.56
CA GLU A 136 17.84 27.90 0.58
C GLU A 136 16.32 27.74 0.85
N LEU A 137 15.88 26.55 1.27
CA LEU A 137 14.50 26.33 1.70
C LEU A 137 14.13 27.18 2.91
N VAL A 138 15.00 27.28 3.92
CA VAL A 138 14.75 28.15 5.08
C VAL A 138 14.65 29.62 4.66
N ASN A 139 15.53 30.06 3.76
CA ASN A 139 15.60 31.46 3.32
C ASN A 139 14.40 31.88 2.46
N LYS A 140 13.97 31.03 1.51
CA LYS A 140 12.95 31.37 0.51
C LYS A 140 11.56 30.85 0.85
N CYS A 141 11.45 29.70 1.52
CA CYS A 141 10.19 28.95 1.68
C CYS A 141 9.64 29.03 3.11
N GLN A 142 9.41 30.25 3.61
CA GLN A 142 8.99 30.50 5.00
C GLN A 142 7.63 29.88 5.38
N ASN A 143 6.77 29.59 4.40
CA ASN A 143 5.48 28.92 4.62
C ASN A 143 5.55 27.39 4.44
N LEU A 144 6.74 26.80 4.42
CA LEU A 144 6.89 25.34 4.31
C LEU A 144 6.27 24.67 5.55
N LYS A 145 5.34 23.73 5.31
CA LYS A 145 4.57 23.01 6.33
C LYS A 145 4.77 21.51 6.28
N TYR A 146 5.12 20.95 5.12
CA TYR A 146 5.27 19.53 4.88
C TYR A 146 6.63 19.30 4.24
N LEU A 147 7.47 18.50 4.89
CA LEU A 147 8.80 18.17 4.41
C LEU A 147 9.00 16.66 4.52
N THR A 148 9.35 16.05 3.41
CA THR A 148 9.81 14.65 3.35
C THR A 148 11.27 14.62 2.97
N LEU A 149 12.07 13.95 3.80
CA LEU A 149 13.46 13.63 3.51
C LEU A 149 13.57 12.13 3.30
N ASP A 150 13.92 11.73 2.09
CA ASP A 150 14.01 10.32 1.74
C ASP A 150 15.46 9.84 1.79
N PHE A 151 15.79 9.04 2.79
CA PHE A 151 17.08 8.36 2.92
C PHE A 151 16.98 6.85 2.72
N ALA A 152 15.89 6.34 2.13
CA ALA A 152 15.66 4.89 2.01
C ALA A 152 16.78 4.14 1.27
N ASN A 153 17.43 4.80 0.30
CA ASN A 153 18.54 4.25 -0.48
C ASN A 153 19.91 4.81 -0.06
N ALA A 154 19.97 5.56 1.05
CA ALA A 154 21.21 6.16 1.51
C ALA A 154 22.13 5.09 2.12
N MET A 155 23.41 5.09 1.72
CA MET A 155 24.46 4.31 2.39
C MET A 155 25.27 5.18 3.37
N GLN A 156 25.32 6.49 3.12
CA GLN A 156 26.01 7.46 3.95
C GLN A 156 25.30 8.81 3.87
N LEU A 157 25.38 9.61 4.94
CA LEU A 157 24.90 10.98 4.93
C LEU A 157 25.95 11.97 4.42
N HIS A 158 25.48 13.05 3.81
CA HIS A 158 26.30 14.24 3.61
C HIS A 158 26.78 14.81 4.95
N ASP A 159 27.87 15.57 4.94
CA ASP A 159 28.33 16.28 6.13
C ASP A 159 27.38 17.45 6.45
N PHE A 160 26.76 17.38 7.63
CA PHE A 160 25.86 18.40 8.17
C PHE A 160 26.46 19.17 9.37
N ASN A 161 27.78 19.15 9.54
CA ASN A 161 28.47 19.89 10.59
C ASN A 161 28.12 21.40 10.57
N ASP A 162 28.04 21.98 9.37
CA ASP A 162 27.71 23.39 9.13
C ASP A 162 26.21 23.70 9.05
N LEU A 163 25.34 22.69 9.20
CA LEU A 163 23.89 22.92 9.18
C LEU A 163 23.49 23.70 10.45
N ASN A 164 23.23 24.99 10.26
CA ASN A 164 22.90 25.92 11.35
C ASN A 164 21.42 26.32 11.40
N ALA A 165 20.65 26.01 10.36
CA ALA A 165 19.23 26.34 10.29
C ALA A 165 18.45 25.23 9.57
N PHE A 166 17.24 24.97 10.04
CA PHE A 166 16.32 24.00 9.47
C PHE A 166 14.89 24.57 9.48
N PRO A 167 13.99 24.17 8.56
CA PRO A 167 12.61 24.65 8.57
C PRO A 167 11.91 24.40 9.90
N CYS A 168 11.47 25.46 10.58
CA CYS A 168 10.98 25.41 11.97
C CYS A 168 9.46 25.42 12.14
N ASN A 169 8.72 25.65 11.05
CA ASN A 169 7.25 25.80 11.04
C ASN A 169 6.51 24.60 10.43
N LEU A 170 7.16 23.43 10.44
CA LEU A 170 6.66 22.19 9.89
C LEU A 170 5.50 21.64 10.73
N ILE A 171 4.41 21.28 10.06
CA ILE A 171 3.29 20.55 10.66
C ILE A 171 3.50 19.04 10.47
N ASN A 172 3.99 18.65 9.30
CA ASN A 172 4.31 17.27 8.92
C ASN A 172 5.79 17.16 8.62
N PHE A 173 6.43 16.19 9.26
CA PHE A 173 7.81 15.83 8.99
C PHE A 173 7.90 14.33 8.74
N THR A 174 8.38 13.96 7.56
CA THR A 174 8.56 12.58 7.14
C THR A 174 10.03 12.31 6.89
N VAL A 175 10.53 11.22 7.45
CA VAL A 175 11.88 10.73 7.19
C VAL A 175 11.80 9.27 6.79
N CYS A 176 12.22 8.96 5.57
CA CYS A 176 12.40 7.58 5.14
C CYS A 176 13.82 7.15 5.51
N LEU A 177 13.96 5.99 6.15
CA LEU A 177 15.18 5.49 6.76
C LEU A 177 15.72 4.33 5.95
N SER A 178 17.04 4.34 5.72
CA SER A 178 17.81 3.14 5.39
C SER A 178 18.27 2.48 6.68
N GLU A 179 18.49 1.17 6.64
CA GLU A 179 19.00 0.38 7.77
C GLU A 179 20.48 0.66 8.07
N VAL A 180 21.22 1.16 7.07
CA VAL A 180 22.68 1.27 7.10
C VAL A 180 23.16 2.63 7.67
N ILE A 181 22.27 3.62 7.79
CA ILE A 181 22.67 5.00 8.09
C ILE A 181 22.52 5.37 9.56
N PHE A 182 23.54 6.03 10.12
CA PHE A 182 23.45 6.68 11.43
C PHE A 182 23.09 8.15 11.28
N MET A 183 21.88 8.53 11.71
CA MET A 183 21.39 9.90 11.55
C MET A 183 21.54 10.77 12.80
N GLU A 184 22.21 10.28 13.84
CA GLU A 184 22.30 11.00 15.11
C GLU A 184 22.90 12.42 14.96
N GLY A 185 23.96 12.55 14.15
CA GLY A 185 24.62 13.84 13.89
C GLY A 185 23.70 14.84 13.18
N PHE A 186 22.99 14.39 12.14
CA PHE A 186 21.99 15.20 11.43
C PHE A 186 20.83 15.59 12.35
N MET A 187 20.22 14.61 13.03
CA MET A 187 19.07 14.84 13.90
C MET A 187 19.41 15.79 15.06
N ARG A 188 20.66 15.77 15.57
CA ARG A 188 21.14 16.72 16.59
C ARG A 188 20.97 18.18 16.16
N LYS A 189 21.11 18.47 14.86
CA LYS A 189 20.90 19.82 14.28
C LYS A 189 19.41 20.12 14.04
N VAL A 190 18.60 19.09 13.81
CA VAL A 190 17.18 19.23 13.43
C VAL A 190 16.23 19.30 14.62
N TYR A 191 16.52 18.60 15.74
CA TYR A 191 15.56 18.43 16.85
C TYR A 191 14.91 19.74 17.31
N GLN A 192 15.69 20.80 17.49
CA GLN A 192 15.18 22.10 17.98
C GLN A 192 14.12 22.74 17.05
N SER A 193 14.11 22.36 15.77
CA SER A 193 13.18 22.88 14.77
C SER A 193 11.85 22.12 14.70
N LEU A 194 11.69 21.03 15.48
CA LEU A 194 10.52 20.15 15.41
C LEU A 194 9.39 20.52 16.38
N SER A 195 9.49 21.65 17.08
CA SER A 195 8.53 22.06 18.12
C SER A 195 7.09 22.27 17.62
N SER A 196 6.92 22.63 16.35
CA SER A 196 5.61 22.84 15.72
C SER A 196 5.01 21.59 15.06
N VAL A 197 5.78 20.49 15.00
CA VAL A 197 5.38 19.25 14.32
C VAL A 197 4.24 18.59 15.06
N GLN A 198 3.19 18.26 14.31
CA GLN A 198 2.01 17.53 14.79
C GLN A 198 1.96 16.12 14.25
N VAL A 199 2.56 15.89 13.09
CA VAL A 199 2.60 14.59 12.42
C VAL A 199 4.05 14.24 12.12
N LEU A 200 4.49 13.12 12.69
CA LEU A 200 5.83 12.58 12.47
C LEU A 200 5.71 11.21 11.83
N HIS A 201 6.35 11.07 10.67
CA HIS A 201 6.49 9.80 9.99
C HIS A 201 7.97 9.42 9.98
N LEU A 202 8.29 8.28 10.57
CA LEU A 202 9.56 7.59 10.37
C LEU A 202 9.22 6.29 9.64
N ILE A 203 9.74 6.14 8.42
CA ILE A 203 9.40 5.03 7.53
C ILE A 203 10.70 4.27 7.26
N GLY A 204 10.85 3.09 7.82
CA GLY A 204 11.96 2.19 7.53
C GLY A 204 11.70 1.32 6.31
N ASN A 205 12.74 0.61 5.89
CA ASN A 205 12.65 -0.44 4.92
C ASN A 205 12.31 -1.72 5.69
N PHE A 206 11.14 -2.30 5.42
CA PHE A 206 10.85 -3.65 5.89
C PHE A 206 11.45 -4.62 4.86
N GLU A 207 12.71 -4.97 5.04
CA GLU A 207 13.31 -6.12 4.39
C GLU A 207 13.35 -7.25 5.43
N GLN A 208 12.85 -8.43 5.07
CA GLN A 208 13.14 -9.63 5.86
C GLN A 208 14.63 -9.89 5.67
N GLY A 209 15.45 -9.28 6.52
CA GLY A 209 16.87 -9.61 6.60
C GLY A 209 17.01 -11.12 6.79
N ASP A 210 17.97 -11.71 6.11
CA ASP A 210 18.38 -13.08 6.39
C ASP A 210 18.65 -13.21 7.89
N GLU A 211 18.34 -14.38 8.47
CA GLU A 211 18.44 -14.69 9.91
C GLU A 211 19.87 -14.59 10.50
N GLU A 212 20.81 -14.00 9.76
CA GLU A 212 22.10 -13.63 10.30
C GLU A 212 21.89 -12.55 11.36
N GLN A 213 22.53 -12.76 12.51
CA GLN A 213 22.42 -11.93 13.72
C GLN A 213 23.04 -10.54 13.48
N GLU A 214 22.44 -9.73 12.62
CA GLU A 214 22.84 -8.35 12.46
C GLU A 214 22.46 -7.56 13.72
N GLU A 215 23.43 -6.84 14.27
CA GLU A 215 23.21 -5.96 15.40
C GLU A 215 22.27 -4.84 14.99
N ILE A 216 21.02 -4.88 15.45
CA ILE A 216 20.03 -3.84 15.18
C ILE A 216 20.40 -2.59 15.98
N TYR A 217 20.82 -1.52 15.30
CA TYR A 217 21.15 -0.23 15.91
C TYR A 217 19.98 0.76 15.84
N GLU A 218 19.83 1.56 16.91
CA GLU A 218 18.92 2.71 16.91
C GLU A 218 19.50 3.84 16.01
N VAL A 219 19.01 3.96 14.78
CA VAL A 219 19.50 4.97 13.80
C VAL A 219 19.08 6.41 14.16
N ILE A 220 18.01 6.56 14.96
CA ILE A 220 17.52 7.83 15.48
C ILE A 220 17.10 7.67 16.94
N ASN A 221 17.61 8.55 17.80
CA ASN A 221 17.23 8.58 19.21
C ASN A 221 15.78 9.10 19.42
N ILE A 222 14.82 8.19 19.63
CA ILE A 222 13.40 8.56 19.81
C ILE A 222 13.18 9.32 21.13
N GLY A 223 13.97 9.00 22.17
CA GLY A 223 13.94 9.71 23.44
C GLY A 223 14.23 11.20 23.32
N LYS A 224 15.12 11.61 22.40
CA LYS A 224 15.41 13.02 22.10
C LYS A 224 14.30 13.67 21.27
N ILE A 225 13.69 12.96 20.32
CA ILE A 225 12.54 13.48 19.54
C ILE A 225 11.43 13.93 20.49
N LYS A 226 11.05 13.06 21.42
CA LYS A 226 10.03 13.31 22.44
C LYS A 226 10.20 14.64 23.18
N ALA A 227 11.43 15.03 23.51
CA ALA A 227 11.71 16.28 24.22
C ALA A 227 11.50 17.54 23.37
N HIS A 228 11.48 17.40 22.04
CA HIS A 228 11.43 18.52 21.10
C HIS A 228 10.15 18.58 20.26
N THR A 229 9.23 17.63 20.45
CA THR A 229 7.97 17.53 19.70
C THR A 229 6.75 17.48 20.62
N PRO A 230 6.44 18.55 21.39
CA PRO A 230 5.36 18.53 22.39
C PRO A 230 3.95 18.50 21.78
N ASN A 231 3.80 18.84 20.50
CA ASN A 231 2.51 18.96 19.81
C ASN A 231 2.14 17.74 18.97
N LEU A 232 2.85 16.61 19.11
CA LEU A 232 2.56 15.40 18.34
C LEU A 232 1.16 14.88 18.60
N LYS A 233 0.47 14.62 17.50
CA LYS A 233 -0.86 14.00 17.43
C LYS A 233 -0.82 12.71 16.64
N VAL A 234 0.03 12.63 15.62
CA VAL A 234 0.12 11.47 14.74
C VAL A 234 1.59 11.04 14.69
N VAL A 235 1.83 9.78 15.03
CA VAL A 235 3.14 9.15 14.91
C VAL A 235 2.98 7.90 14.07
N ASN A 236 3.78 7.78 13.02
CA ASN A 236 3.88 6.56 12.23
C ASN A 236 5.32 6.08 12.25
N PHE A 237 5.53 4.93 12.85
CA PHE A 237 6.74 4.13 12.73
C PHE A 237 6.39 2.92 11.90
N TYR A 238 6.75 2.96 10.62
CA TYR A 238 6.47 1.89 9.68
C TYR A 238 7.75 1.12 9.40
N GLY A 239 7.75 -0.20 9.59
CA GLY A 239 8.87 -1.06 9.20
C GLY A 239 10.20 -0.67 9.83
N ILE A 240 10.18 -0.20 11.09
CA ILE A 240 11.41 0.18 11.80
C ILE A 240 11.84 -0.95 12.72
N ASN A 241 12.93 -1.62 12.36
CA ASN A 241 13.38 -2.84 13.01
C ASN A 241 13.87 -2.66 14.46
N PHE A 242 14.30 -1.47 14.88
CA PHE A 242 14.74 -1.21 16.26
C PHE A 242 13.61 -0.76 17.22
N ILE A 243 12.41 -0.48 16.72
CA ILE A 243 11.31 -0.01 17.56
C ILE A 243 10.73 -1.17 18.36
N ASP A 244 10.70 -0.99 19.68
CA ASP A 244 10.13 -1.92 20.66
C ASP A 244 9.24 -1.18 21.68
N ASP A 245 8.71 -1.93 22.65
CA ASP A 245 7.85 -1.39 23.71
C ASP A 245 8.47 -0.22 24.51
N SER A 246 9.79 -0.18 24.71
CA SER A 246 10.43 0.91 25.44
C SER A 246 10.26 2.25 24.72
N HIS A 247 10.28 2.24 23.39
CA HIS A 247 10.04 3.41 22.56
C HIS A 247 8.57 3.87 22.63
N VAL A 248 7.64 2.92 22.69
CA VAL A 248 6.20 3.20 22.87
C VAL A 248 5.93 3.81 24.25
N GLU A 249 6.59 3.32 25.30
CA GLU A 249 6.52 3.92 26.64
C GLU A 249 7.03 5.36 26.64
N LEU A 250 8.15 5.63 25.95
CA LEU A 250 8.68 6.98 25.81
C LEU A 250 7.65 7.93 25.18
N LEU A 251 6.99 7.51 24.10
CA LEU A 251 5.91 8.28 23.46
C LEU A 251 4.75 8.53 24.42
N SER A 252 4.29 7.49 25.14
CA SER A 252 3.15 7.59 26.07
C SER A 252 3.34 8.63 27.18
N THR A 253 4.58 8.93 27.55
CA THR A 253 4.89 9.78 28.70
C THR A 253 4.78 11.28 28.39
N ASN A 254 5.07 11.71 27.15
CA ASN A 254 5.02 13.14 26.79
C ASN A 254 3.98 13.48 25.70
N CYS A 255 3.55 12.52 24.89
CA CYS A 255 2.63 12.76 23.79
C CYS A 255 1.17 12.58 24.26
N ILE A 256 0.74 13.35 25.26
CA ILE A 256 -0.62 13.25 25.81
C ILE A 256 -1.72 13.67 24.81
N HIS A 257 -1.32 14.32 23.71
CA HIS A 257 -2.19 14.73 22.61
C HIS A 257 -2.19 13.75 21.44
N LEU A 258 -1.55 12.59 21.59
CA LEU A 258 -1.52 11.57 20.56
C LEU A 258 -2.94 11.07 20.25
N GLU A 259 -3.31 11.18 18.98
CA GLU A 259 -4.59 10.80 18.39
C GLU A 259 -4.45 9.55 17.51
N SER A 260 -3.28 9.34 16.89
CA SER A 260 -2.99 8.19 16.04
C SER A 260 -1.57 7.68 16.24
N LEU A 261 -1.42 6.37 16.43
CA LEU A 261 -0.13 5.68 16.48
C LEU A 261 -0.15 4.51 15.49
N SER A 262 0.88 4.45 14.65
CA SER A 262 1.15 3.30 13.78
C SER A 262 2.52 2.73 14.10
N LEU A 263 2.56 1.42 14.29
CA LEU A 263 3.74 0.60 14.55
C LEU A 263 3.82 -0.57 13.55
N CYS A 264 3.16 -0.43 12.39
CA CYS A 264 3.06 -1.52 11.43
C CYS A 264 4.46 -2.04 11.05
N PHE A 265 4.59 -3.37 11.00
CA PHE A 265 5.84 -4.08 10.69
C PHE A 265 6.98 -3.82 11.68
N CYS A 266 6.69 -3.35 12.89
CA CYS A 266 7.68 -3.28 13.99
C CYS A 266 7.63 -4.59 14.80
N LEU A 267 8.41 -5.60 14.37
CA LEU A 267 8.36 -6.97 14.91
C LEU A 267 8.78 -7.09 16.37
N ARG A 268 9.54 -6.12 16.92
CA ARG A 268 9.97 -6.15 18.34
C ARG A 268 8.92 -5.59 19.31
N VAL A 269 7.80 -5.08 18.80
CA VAL A 269 6.69 -4.58 19.63
C VAL A 269 5.84 -5.76 20.09
N LYS A 270 5.88 -6.05 21.40
CA LYS A 270 5.13 -7.12 22.07
C LYS A 270 3.85 -6.64 22.72
N GLY A 271 3.72 -5.33 22.93
CA GLY A 271 2.52 -4.69 23.45
C GLY A 271 2.50 -4.53 24.98
N SER A 272 3.59 -4.86 25.67
CA SER A 272 3.72 -4.74 27.14
C SER A 272 3.44 -3.34 27.68
N THR A 273 3.61 -2.31 26.85
CA THR A 273 3.45 -0.89 27.21
C THR A 273 2.12 -0.27 26.75
N LEU A 274 1.28 -1.04 26.04
CA LEU A 274 -0.01 -0.56 25.53
C LEU A 274 -0.96 -0.14 26.66
N LYS A 275 -0.86 -0.78 27.84
CA LYS A 275 -1.65 -0.38 29.01
C LYS A 275 -1.35 1.06 29.41
N GLN A 276 -0.06 1.41 29.53
CA GLN A 276 0.40 2.75 29.87
C GLN A 276 0.05 3.75 28.77
N LEU A 277 0.19 3.34 27.50
CA LEU A 277 -0.22 4.14 26.34
C LEU A 277 -1.70 4.54 26.43
N ILE A 278 -2.60 3.57 26.60
CA ILE A 278 -4.05 3.82 26.68
C ILE A 278 -4.41 4.68 27.91
N GLN A 279 -3.74 4.45 29.05
CA GLN A 279 -4.00 5.22 30.27
C GLN A 279 -3.57 6.70 30.15
N ARG A 280 -2.48 6.99 29.43
CA ARG A 280 -1.91 8.35 29.33
C ARG A 280 -2.43 9.12 28.11
N CYS A 281 -2.57 8.46 26.97
CA CYS A 281 -2.99 9.07 25.70
C CYS A 281 -4.51 8.95 25.52
N SER A 282 -5.28 9.65 26.36
CA SER A 282 -6.75 9.61 26.35
C SER A 282 -7.42 10.07 25.04
N LYS A 283 -6.67 10.73 24.15
CA LYS A 283 -7.15 11.16 22.82
C LYS A 283 -6.88 10.14 21.71
N LEU A 284 -6.18 9.03 22.01
CA LEU A 284 -5.80 8.04 21.01
C LEU A 284 -7.05 7.35 20.45
N GLN A 285 -7.30 7.55 19.15
CA GLN A 285 -8.42 6.98 18.41
C GLN A 285 -7.98 5.88 17.45
N THR A 286 -6.76 5.99 16.91
CA THR A 286 -6.24 5.13 15.87
C THR A 286 -4.97 4.42 16.35
N LEU A 287 -4.98 3.09 16.28
CA LEU A 287 -3.87 2.23 16.69
C LEU A 287 -3.65 1.13 15.64
N LEU A 288 -2.56 1.25 14.88
CA LEU A 288 -2.23 0.33 13.79
C LEU A 288 -1.02 -0.52 14.20
N LEU A 289 -1.24 -1.82 14.32
CA LEU A 289 -0.27 -2.80 14.85
C LEU A 289 -0.11 -3.99 13.90
N GLN A 290 -0.28 -3.74 12.59
CA GLN A 290 -0.15 -4.77 11.57
C GLN A 290 1.24 -5.41 11.68
N HIS A 291 1.29 -6.74 11.72
CA HIS A 291 2.54 -7.51 11.76
C HIS A 291 3.50 -7.10 12.90
N CYS A 292 2.96 -6.84 14.08
CA CYS A 292 3.72 -6.77 15.33
C CYS A 292 3.69 -8.14 16.05
N ALA A 293 4.73 -8.47 16.82
CA ALA A 293 4.80 -9.70 17.64
C ALA A 293 4.03 -9.57 18.97
N LEU A 294 2.79 -9.09 18.90
CA LEU A 294 1.96 -8.81 20.07
C LEU A 294 1.70 -10.08 20.90
N GLU A 295 1.81 -9.96 22.21
CA GLU A 295 1.57 -11.07 23.13
C GLU A 295 0.18 -10.99 23.79
N ASP A 296 -0.45 -12.16 23.87
CA ASP A 296 -1.78 -12.40 24.43
C ASP A 296 -1.98 -11.80 25.84
N GLU A 297 -1.01 -12.02 26.73
CA GLU A 297 -1.04 -11.52 28.10
C GLU A 297 -1.09 -9.99 28.13
N HIS A 298 -0.24 -9.35 27.32
CA HIS A 298 -0.12 -7.90 27.27
C HIS A 298 -1.39 -7.25 26.72
N MET A 299 -1.95 -7.79 25.63
CA MET A 299 -3.18 -7.30 25.03
C MET A 299 -4.39 -7.43 25.97
N ARG A 300 -4.48 -8.53 26.72
CA ARG A 300 -5.55 -8.73 27.72
C ARG A 300 -5.43 -7.79 28.93
N ASN A 301 -4.21 -7.39 29.30
CA ASN A 301 -3.96 -6.50 30.44
C ASN A 301 -4.34 -5.02 30.19
N VAL A 302 -4.63 -4.64 28.94
CA VAL A 302 -5.05 -3.27 28.58
C VAL A 302 -6.52 -3.04 28.94
N GLU A 303 -6.83 -1.85 29.48
CA GLU A 303 -8.18 -1.41 29.85
C GLU A 303 -8.91 -0.79 28.63
N TRP A 304 -9.19 -1.61 27.61
CA TRP A 304 -9.77 -1.18 26.32
C TRP A 304 -11.10 -0.42 26.46
N GLU A 305 -11.90 -0.76 27.47
CA GLU A 305 -13.19 -0.11 27.74
C GLU A 305 -13.05 1.37 28.14
N LYS A 306 -11.88 1.76 28.68
CA LYS A 306 -11.55 3.15 29.02
C LYS A 306 -10.94 3.93 27.86
N SER A 307 -10.63 3.24 26.75
CA SER A 307 -9.97 3.84 25.60
C SER A 307 -10.95 4.58 24.67
N ALA A 308 -10.43 5.60 23.98
CA ALA A 308 -11.11 6.25 22.85
C ALA A 308 -10.80 5.57 21.50
N VAL A 309 -10.06 4.45 21.52
CA VAL A 309 -9.66 3.72 20.33
C VAL A 309 -10.90 3.18 19.62
N CYS A 310 -11.04 3.55 18.35
CA CYS A 310 -12.13 3.10 17.49
C CYS A 310 -11.63 2.71 16.09
N GLU A 311 -10.34 2.86 15.82
CA GLU A 311 -9.69 2.45 14.58
C GLU A 311 -8.52 1.56 14.94
N ILE A 312 -8.64 0.26 14.68
CA ILE A 312 -7.62 -0.73 15.06
C ILE A 312 -7.24 -1.61 13.88
N ASP A 313 -5.94 -1.84 13.72
CA ASP A 313 -5.39 -2.82 12.79
C ASP A 313 -4.56 -3.84 13.55
N LEU A 314 -4.99 -5.10 13.53
CA LEU A 314 -4.29 -6.25 14.12
C LEU A 314 -3.94 -7.27 13.02
N SER A 315 -3.94 -6.86 11.76
CA SER A 315 -3.68 -7.76 10.64
C SER A 315 -2.30 -8.43 10.76
N SER A 316 -2.20 -9.69 10.37
CA SER A 316 -0.95 -10.48 10.41
C SER A 316 -0.30 -10.56 11.81
N THR A 317 -1.12 -10.57 12.86
CA THR A 317 -0.70 -10.85 14.24
C THR A 317 -1.06 -12.28 14.64
N GLU A 318 -0.32 -12.86 15.58
CA GLU A 318 -0.50 -14.25 16.06
C GLU A 318 -1.35 -14.35 17.33
N LEU A 319 -2.22 -13.37 17.58
CA LEU A 319 -3.07 -13.33 18.77
C LEU A 319 -4.09 -14.49 18.77
N SER A 320 -4.26 -15.14 19.92
CA SER A 320 -5.17 -16.29 20.05
C SER A 320 -6.64 -15.91 19.85
N THR A 321 -7.48 -16.92 19.62
CA THR A 321 -8.94 -16.74 19.50
C THR A 321 -9.51 -16.12 20.78
N GLU A 322 -9.06 -16.57 21.96
CA GLU A 322 -9.49 -16.09 23.27
C GLU A 322 -9.09 -14.63 23.48
N CYS A 323 -7.88 -14.26 23.09
CA CYS A 323 -7.39 -12.89 23.18
C CYS A 323 -8.17 -11.95 22.25
N LEU A 324 -8.31 -12.30 20.98
CA LEU A 324 -9.07 -11.51 20.01
C LEU A 324 -10.53 -11.34 20.47
N HIS A 325 -11.16 -12.40 20.96
CA HIS A 325 -12.53 -12.36 21.47
C HIS A 325 -12.69 -11.38 22.65
N ASP A 326 -11.80 -11.48 23.64
CA ASP A 326 -11.82 -10.62 24.82
C ASP A 326 -11.53 -9.15 24.46
N VAL A 327 -10.43 -8.88 23.75
CA VAL A 327 -9.99 -7.53 23.39
C VAL A 327 -11.03 -6.80 22.53
N LEU A 328 -11.51 -7.43 21.45
CA LEU A 328 -12.42 -6.78 20.52
C LEU A 328 -13.80 -6.51 21.14
N LEU A 329 -14.23 -7.29 22.14
CA LEU A 329 -15.47 -7.05 22.86
C LEU A 329 -15.37 -5.93 23.91
N ARG A 330 -14.17 -5.68 24.45
CA ARG A 330 -13.94 -4.58 25.42
C ARG A 330 -13.79 -3.21 24.75
N ILE A 331 -13.34 -3.15 23.50
CA ILE A 331 -13.31 -1.90 22.71
C ILE A 331 -14.75 -1.37 22.51
N ASN A 332 -14.96 -0.07 22.69
CA ASN A 332 -16.29 0.54 22.74
C ASN A 332 -17.08 0.41 21.44
N ASN A 333 -16.51 0.84 20.32
CA ASN A 333 -17.06 0.69 18.97
C ASN A 333 -15.95 0.79 17.92
N PHE A 334 -16.24 0.33 16.71
CA PHE A 334 -15.28 0.39 15.60
C PHE A 334 -15.76 1.35 14.51
N LYS A 335 -14.87 2.23 14.06
CA LYS A 335 -14.92 2.96 12.79
C LYS A 335 -14.08 2.24 11.73
N TYR A 336 -12.92 1.72 12.12
CA TYR A 336 -12.05 0.90 11.29
C TYR A 336 -11.64 -0.34 12.09
N LEU A 337 -11.82 -1.51 11.48
CA LEU A 337 -11.38 -2.78 12.04
C LEU A 337 -10.66 -3.56 10.96
N ALA A 338 -9.39 -3.87 11.19
CA ALA A 338 -8.63 -4.70 10.28
C ALA A 338 -8.01 -5.89 10.99
N LEU A 339 -8.30 -7.06 10.44
CA LEU A 339 -7.93 -8.39 10.93
C LEU A 339 -7.48 -9.26 9.75
N GLY A 340 -6.87 -8.65 8.73
CA GLY A 340 -6.37 -9.37 7.56
C GLY A 340 -5.33 -10.40 8.00
N TYR A 341 -5.35 -11.61 7.43
CA TYR A 341 -4.40 -12.68 7.78
C TYR A 341 -4.39 -13.11 9.25
N CYS A 342 -5.41 -12.75 10.05
CA CYS A 342 -5.57 -13.29 11.40
C CYS A 342 -6.20 -14.69 11.31
N GLU A 343 -5.38 -15.74 11.46
CA GLU A 343 -5.84 -17.14 11.39
C GLU A 343 -6.89 -17.46 12.46
N PHE A 344 -6.69 -16.95 13.67
CA PHE A 344 -7.53 -17.20 14.84
C PHE A 344 -8.78 -16.30 14.91
N PHE A 345 -9.06 -15.48 13.88
CA PHE A 345 -10.29 -14.71 13.82
C PHE A 345 -11.44 -15.56 13.26
N THR A 346 -12.37 -15.96 14.14
CA THR A 346 -13.42 -16.93 13.84
C THR A 346 -14.80 -16.31 13.68
N ASP A 347 -15.70 -17.06 13.04
CA ASP A 347 -17.14 -16.74 12.90
C ASP A 347 -17.78 -16.29 14.21
N LYS A 348 -17.50 -17.01 15.31
CA LYS A 348 -18.06 -16.71 16.65
C LYS A 348 -17.69 -15.30 17.11
N ILE A 349 -16.45 -14.86 16.89
CA ILE A 349 -16.02 -13.51 17.27
C ILE A 349 -16.80 -12.48 16.48
N LEU A 350 -16.85 -12.63 15.15
CA LEU A 350 -17.53 -11.67 14.28
C LEU A 350 -19.05 -11.59 14.54
N GLU A 351 -19.70 -12.72 14.81
CA GLU A 351 -21.10 -12.79 15.24
C GLU A 351 -21.31 -12.06 16.58
N ASP A 352 -20.46 -12.30 17.57
CA ASP A 352 -20.55 -11.67 18.88
C ASP A 352 -20.37 -10.15 18.80
N LEU A 353 -19.42 -9.68 17.98
CA LEU A 353 -19.23 -8.25 17.69
C LEU A 353 -20.49 -7.63 17.06
N SER A 354 -21.09 -8.33 16.09
CA SER A 354 -22.32 -7.88 15.42
C SER A 354 -23.54 -7.89 16.36
N ARG A 355 -23.63 -8.87 17.27
CA ARG A 355 -24.73 -9.00 18.25
C ARG A 355 -24.64 -7.97 19.37
N ARG A 356 -23.42 -7.66 19.83
CA ARG A 356 -23.13 -6.66 20.87
C ARG A 356 -23.14 -5.22 20.33
N GLY A 357 -23.39 -5.02 19.03
CA GLY A 357 -23.50 -3.70 18.42
C GLY A 357 -22.16 -2.97 18.22
N LYS A 358 -21.03 -3.69 18.29
CA LYS A 358 -19.69 -3.09 18.16
C LYS A 358 -19.40 -2.54 16.77
N LEU A 359 -20.06 -3.09 15.74
CA LEU A 359 -19.90 -2.75 14.32
C LEU A 359 -20.86 -1.64 13.84
N THR A 360 -21.65 -1.02 14.72
CA THR A 360 -22.70 -0.06 14.33
C THR A 360 -22.18 1.21 13.67
N ASN A 361 -20.98 1.66 14.04
CA ASN A 361 -20.32 2.85 13.48
C ASN A 361 -19.24 2.50 12.45
N LEU A 362 -19.18 1.24 12.01
CA LEU A 362 -18.11 0.72 11.17
C LEU A 362 -18.17 1.38 9.79
N LYS A 363 -17.05 1.98 9.40
CA LYS A 363 -16.83 2.59 8.09
C LYS A 363 -15.91 1.75 7.21
N ALA A 364 -14.98 1.02 7.80
CA ALA A 364 -14.07 0.17 7.03
C ALA A 364 -13.75 -1.13 7.75
N LEU A 365 -13.75 -2.23 6.98
CA LEU A 365 -13.51 -3.59 7.46
C LEU A 365 -12.48 -4.29 6.58
N ASP A 366 -11.38 -4.75 7.18
CA ASP A 366 -10.48 -5.73 6.57
C ASP A 366 -10.66 -7.08 7.24
N VAL A 367 -11.09 -8.05 6.45
CA VAL A 367 -11.07 -9.46 6.83
C VAL A 367 -10.40 -10.27 5.72
N SER A 368 -9.43 -9.71 5.01
CA SER A 368 -8.75 -10.41 3.91
C SER A 368 -7.99 -11.62 4.45
N HIS A 369 -7.94 -12.73 3.71
CA HIS A 369 -7.17 -13.93 4.06
C HIS A 369 -7.48 -14.58 5.43
N THR A 370 -8.56 -14.20 6.10
CA THR A 370 -9.04 -14.91 7.29
C THR A 370 -9.72 -16.23 6.90
N ILE A 371 -9.04 -17.35 7.10
CA ILE A 371 -9.53 -18.69 6.73
C ILE A 371 -10.65 -19.15 7.68
N GLY A 372 -10.62 -18.68 8.94
CA GLY A 372 -11.60 -18.98 9.99
C GLY A 372 -12.99 -18.36 9.81
N LEU A 373 -13.21 -17.54 8.77
CA LEU A 373 -14.51 -16.93 8.48
C LEU A 373 -15.27 -17.64 7.36
N SER A 374 -16.54 -17.97 7.60
CA SER A 374 -17.44 -18.52 6.59
C SER A 374 -18.13 -17.44 5.76
N GLU A 375 -18.55 -17.83 4.56
CA GLU A 375 -19.36 -16.99 3.66
C GLU A 375 -20.64 -16.48 4.34
N ASN A 376 -21.26 -17.31 5.18
CA ASN A 376 -22.53 -17.02 5.83
C ASN A 376 -22.41 -15.85 6.81
N VAL A 377 -21.41 -15.86 7.70
CA VAL A 377 -21.24 -14.80 8.70
C VAL A 377 -20.86 -13.48 8.02
N ILE A 378 -19.97 -13.53 7.02
CA ILE A 378 -19.60 -12.34 6.23
C ILE A 378 -20.84 -11.76 5.54
N SER A 379 -21.65 -12.60 4.89
CA SER A 379 -22.90 -12.19 4.24
C SER A 379 -23.87 -11.52 5.23
N GLN A 380 -24.03 -12.08 6.43
CA GLN A 380 -24.90 -11.50 7.46
C GLN A 380 -24.41 -10.12 7.93
N VAL A 381 -23.10 -9.98 8.14
CA VAL A 381 -22.48 -8.69 8.53
C VAL A 381 -22.64 -7.65 7.43
N LEU A 382 -22.37 -8.00 6.16
CA LEU A 382 -22.51 -7.08 5.03
C LEU A 382 -23.97 -6.69 4.77
N ARG A 383 -24.93 -7.60 4.97
CA ARG A 383 -26.36 -7.28 4.87
C ARG A 383 -26.80 -6.31 5.97
N LYS A 384 -26.26 -6.45 7.18
CA LYS A 384 -26.64 -5.63 8.34
C LYS A 384 -25.94 -4.27 8.36
N HIS A 385 -24.65 -4.22 8.05
CA HIS A 385 -23.79 -3.04 8.22
C HIS A 385 -23.25 -2.48 6.90
N GLY A 386 -23.49 -3.11 5.76
CA GLY A 386 -22.94 -2.70 4.46
C GLY A 386 -23.30 -1.27 4.04
N GLN A 387 -24.42 -0.73 4.52
CA GLN A 387 -24.82 0.64 4.21
C GLN A 387 -23.91 1.70 4.85
N SER A 388 -23.28 1.42 6.00
CA SER A 388 -22.36 2.36 6.65
C SER A 388 -20.92 2.24 6.12
N LEU A 389 -20.60 1.10 5.48
CA LEU A 389 -19.27 0.83 4.97
C LEU A 389 -18.90 1.74 3.79
N GLN A 390 -17.71 2.28 3.88
CA GLN A 390 -16.97 3.04 2.88
C GLN A 390 -15.75 2.27 2.38
N GLY A 391 -15.21 1.36 3.19
CA GLY A 391 -14.09 0.50 2.82
C GLY A 391 -14.37 -0.97 3.14
N LEU A 392 -14.02 -1.86 2.22
CA LEU A 392 -14.12 -3.30 2.43
C LEU A 392 -12.96 -4.02 1.76
N MET A 393 -12.27 -4.85 2.52
CA MET A 393 -11.23 -5.74 2.02
C MET A 393 -11.58 -7.17 2.45
N ILE A 394 -11.86 -7.98 1.44
CA ILE A 394 -12.32 -9.37 1.57
C ILE A 394 -11.56 -10.28 0.59
N ALA A 395 -10.34 -9.91 0.24
CA ALA A 395 -9.48 -10.68 -0.64
C ALA A 395 -9.00 -11.98 0.02
N GLY A 396 -8.48 -12.91 -0.77
CA GLY A 396 -7.84 -14.13 -0.26
C GLY A 396 -8.80 -15.20 0.25
N LYS A 397 -10.06 -15.19 -0.22
CA LYS A 397 -11.07 -16.16 0.22
C LYS A 397 -11.56 -17.02 -0.94
N PRO A 398 -10.97 -18.21 -1.16
CA PRO A 398 -11.33 -19.09 -2.27
C PRO A 398 -12.74 -19.68 -2.18
N LYS A 399 -13.45 -19.46 -1.06
CA LYS A 399 -14.85 -19.87 -0.89
C LYS A 399 -15.84 -18.80 -1.38
N LEU A 400 -15.42 -17.56 -1.60
CA LEU A 400 -16.32 -16.47 -2.02
C LEU A 400 -16.53 -16.53 -3.53
N THR A 401 -17.65 -17.13 -3.93
CA THR A 401 -18.04 -17.30 -5.34
C THR A 401 -18.65 -16.02 -5.93
N GLU A 402 -18.87 -16.01 -7.24
CA GLU A 402 -19.60 -14.94 -7.93
C GLU A 402 -20.98 -14.64 -7.30
N GLN A 403 -21.72 -15.69 -6.94
CA GLN A 403 -23.06 -15.55 -6.35
C GLN A 403 -23.02 -14.82 -5.00
N PHE A 404 -21.97 -15.00 -4.22
CA PHE A 404 -21.76 -14.24 -2.99
C PHE A 404 -21.70 -12.74 -3.29
N PHE A 405 -20.85 -12.32 -4.24
CA PHE A 405 -20.67 -10.91 -4.60
C PHE A 405 -21.98 -10.29 -5.10
N LEU A 406 -22.67 -10.96 -6.03
CA LEU A 406 -23.97 -10.51 -6.55
C LEU A 406 -25.00 -10.30 -5.44
N ASN A 407 -24.95 -11.13 -4.38
CA ASN A 407 -25.85 -11.04 -3.24
C ASN A 407 -25.49 -9.93 -2.24
N VAL A 408 -24.22 -9.58 -2.05
CA VAL A 408 -23.79 -8.62 -1.02
C VAL A 408 -23.59 -7.20 -1.54
N ILE A 409 -23.19 -7.02 -2.80
CA ILE A 409 -22.96 -5.71 -3.42
C ILE A 409 -24.15 -4.74 -3.29
N PRO A 410 -25.42 -5.16 -3.46
CA PRO A 410 -26.57 -4.26 -3.31
C PRO A 410 -26.69 -3.59 -1.93
N PHE A 411 -26.05 -4.15 -0.90
CA PHE A 411 -26.04 -3.58 0.45
C PHE A 411 -24.95 -2.53 0.67
N MET A 412 -23.96 -2.42 -0.23
CA MET A 412 -22.74 -1.62 -0.08
C MET A 412 -22.78 -0.26 -0.80
N LYS A 413 -23.91 0.47 -0.71
CA LYS A 413 -24.16 1.68 -1.52
C LYS A 413 -23.17 2.83 -1.29
N ASN A 414 -22.53 2.88 -0.12
CA ASN A 414 -21.60 3.94 0.26
C ASN A 414 -20.13 3.53 0.10
N ILE A 415 -19.85 2.36 -0.48
CA ILE A 415 -18.49 1.88 -0.65
C ILE A 415 -17.70 2.82 -1.58
N ARG A 416 -16.50 3.17 -1.14
CA ARG A 416 -15.52 4.00 -1.84
C ARG A 416 -14.31 3.16 -2.25
N ILE A 417 -13.92 2.21 -1.42
CA ILE A 417 -12.79 1.33 -1.68
C ILE A 417 -13.25 -0.11 -1.49
N LEU A 418 -13.08 -0.93 -2.53
CA LEU A 418 -13.35 -2.36 -2.48
C LEU A 418 -12.12 -3.11 -2.97
N VAL A 419 -11.61 -3.99 -2.11
CA VAL A 419 -10.58 -4.97 -2.46
C VAL A 419 -11.20 -6.36 -2.30
N CYS A 420 -11.30 -7.11 -3.38
CA CYS A 420 -11.84 -8.46 -3.35
C CYS A 420 -11.17 -9.36 -4.39
N GLY A 421 -11.31 -10.67 -4.19
CA GLY A 421 -10.63 -11.65 -5.02
C GLY A 421 -9.98 -12.75 -4.20
N THR A 422 -9.11 -13.51 -4.83
CA THR A 422 -8.34 -14.61 -4.25
C THR A 422 -6.90 -14.46 -4.74
N ALA A 423 -5.96 -14.19 -3.83
CA ALA A 423 -4.57 -13.98 -4.22
C ALA A 423 -4.00 -15.14 -5.06
N ASN A 424 -3.02 -14.78 -5.88
CA ASN A 424 -2.35 -15.65 -6.85
C ASN A 424 -1.59 -16.78 -6.12
N GLY A 425 -1.74 -18.02 -6.60
CA GLY A 425 -1.06 -19.20 -6.05
C GLY A 425 -1.76 -20.51 -6.41
N TRP A 426 -1.02 -21.49 -6.91
CA TRP A 426 -1.55 -22.76 -7.45
C TRP A 426 -2.37 -23.60 -6.44
N PHE A 427 -2.10 -23.43 -5.14
CA PHE A 427 -2.78 -24.14 -4.05
C PHE A 427 -4.11 -23.49 -3.60
N LEU A 428 -4.41 -22.26 -4.04
CA LEU A 428 -5.67 -21.55 -3.77
C LEU A 428 -6.67 -21.65 -4.93
N ARG A 429 -6.40 -22.52 -5.92
CA ARG A 429 -7.24 -22.70 -7.11
C ARG A 429 -8.70 -22.92 -6.71
N MET A 430 -9.53 -21.91 -6.96
CA MET A 430 -10.97 -22.08 -6.91
C MET A 430 -11.36 -23.17 -7.90
N SER A 431 -12.21 -24.11 -7.49
CA SER A 431 -12.74 -25.13 -8.41
C SER A 431 -13.70 -24.56 -9.46
N THR A 432 -14.10 -23.29 -9.31
CA THR A 432 -15.11 -22.62 -10.13
C THR A 432 -14.56 -21.35 -10.75
N ARG A 433 -14.86 -21.16 -12.04
CA ARG A 433 -14.50 -19.96 -12.79
C ARG A 433 -15.45 -18.81 -12.41
N VAL A 434 -14.93 -17.60 -12.33
CA VAL A 434 -15.67 -16.40 -11.90
C VAL A 434 -16.01 -15.55 -13.13
N HIS A 435 -17.29 -15.28 -13.37
CA HIS A 435 -17.70 -14.31 -14.38
C HIS A 435 -17.59 -12.88 -13.84
N VAL A 436 -16.43 -12.28 -14.05
CA VAL A 436 -16.11 -10.95 -13.48
C VAL A 436 -17.03 -9.86 -14.02
N ASP A 437 -17.52 -10.00 -15.25
CA ASP A 437 -18.40 -9.05 -15.91
C ASP A 437 -19.72 -8.84 -15.15
N GLN A 438 -20.32 -9.90 -14.60
CA GLN A 438 -21.55 -9.79 -13.82
C GLN A 438 -21.31 -9.02 -12.51
N ILE A 439 -20.18 -9.27 -11.85
CA ILE A 439 -19.78 -8.56 -10.63
C ILE A 439 -19.55 -7.09 -10.94
N MET A 440 -18.86 -6.78 -12.03
CA MET A 440 -18.60 -5.41 -12.48
C MET A 440 -19.88 -4.65 -12.82
N ILE A 441 -20.80 -5.29 -13.53
CA ILE A 441 -22.12 -4.72 -13.82
C ILE A 441 -22.87 -4.47 -12.50
N CYS A 442 -22.86 -5.42 -11.57
CA CYS A 442 -23.51 -5.28 -10.27
C CYS A 442 -22.90 -4.12 -9.46
N LEU A 443 -21.57 -3.99 -9.43
CA LEU A 443 -20.89 -2.85 -8.81
C LEU A 443 -21.35 -1.54 -9.44
N SER A 444 -21.26 -1.41 -10.77
CA SER A 444 -21.67 -0.19 -11.48
C SER A 444 -23.10 0.25 -11.14
N GLN A 445 -24.01 -0.67 -10.85
CA GLN A 445 -25.41 -0.37 -10.54
C GLN A 445 -25.64 0.02 -9.08
N ASN A 446 -24.79 -0.43 -8.16
CA ASN A 446 -25.05 -0.34 -6.73
C ASN A 446 -24.05 0.55 -5.97
N THR A 447 -22.88 0.86 -6.54
CA THR A 447 -21.78 1.54 -5.85
C THR A 447 -21.38 2.87 -6.52
N PRO A 448 -22.25 3.90 -6.56
CA PRO A 448 -21.98 5.16 -7.27
C PRO A 448 -20.84 5.98 -6.67
N LYS A 449 -20.45 5.70 -5.41
CA LYS A 449 -19.38 6.38 -4.68
C LYS A 449 -18.02 5.69 -4.79
N LEU A 450 -17.92 4.63 -5.60
CA LEU A 450 -16.70 3.85 -5.75
C LEU A 450 -15.57 4.73 -6.31
N GLU A 451 -14.46 4.80 -5.58
CA GLU A 451 -13.25 5.55 -5.92
C GLU A 451 -12.09 4.62 -6.32
N ARG A 452 -11.97 3.47 -5.65
CA ARG A 452 -10.94 2.47 -5.90
C ARG A 452 -11.56 1.08 -5.90
N LEU A 453 -11.26 0.32 -6.94
CA LEU A 453 -11.66 -1.07 -7.07
C LEU A 453 -10.44 -1.92 -7.41
N GLU A 454 -10.17 -2.90 -6.58
CA GLU A 454 -9.06 -3.82 -6.76
C GLU A 454 -9.60 -5.25 -6.76
N LEU A 455 -9.50 -5.89 -7.92
CA LEU A 455 -9.93 -7.25 -8.15
C LEU A 455 -8.72 -8.15 -8.30
N GLN A 456 -8.47 -8.98 -7.29
CA GLN A 456 -7.30 -9.85 -7.22
C GLN A 456 -7.69 -11.30 -7.50
N TRP A 457 -8.34 -11.63 -8.63
CA TRP A 457 -8.58 -13.05 -9.00
C TRP A 457 -7.49 -13.55 -9.95
N ASP A 458 -7.11 -14.81 -9.83
CA ASP A 458 -6.18 -15.47 -10.74
C ASP A 458 -6.64 -15.31 -12.22
N PRO A 459 -5.78 -14.87 -13.15
CA PRO A 459 -6.10 -14.75 -14.57
C PRO A 459 -6.72 -16.01 -15.19
N ASP A 460 -6.31 -17.20 -14.75
CA ASP A 460 -6.83 -18.49 -15.25
C ASP A 460 -8.28 -18.75 -14.80
N MET A 461 -8.72 -18.08 -13.72
CA MET A 461 -10.04 -18.24 -13.11
C MET A 461 -11.05 -17.21 -13.58
N ILE A 462 -10.61 -16.10 -14.15
CA ILE A 462 -11.51 -15.08 -14.69
C ILE A 462 -12.06 -15.53 -16.03
N ARG A 463 -13.39 -15.48 -16.16
CA ARG A 463 -14.05 -15.53 -17.46
C ARG A 463 -14.70 -14.19 -17.77
N PHE A 464 -14.59 -13.82 -19.04
CA PHE A 464 -15.33 -12.74 -19.64
C PHE A 464 -16.47 -13.31 -20.47
N SER A 465 -17.67 -12.76 -20.36
CA SER A 465 -18.72 -13.06 -21.34
C SER A 465 -18.39 -12.45 -22.70
N ASP A 466 -19.06 -12.93 -23.75
CA ASP A 466 -18.92 -12.43 -25.13
C ASP A 466 -19.26 -10.92 -25.26
N ASN A 467 -19.91 -10.32 -24.24
CA ASN A 467 -20.29 -8.90 -24.17
C ASN A 467 -19.42 -8.06 -23.21
N SER A 468 -18.30 -8.60 -22.75
CA SER A 468 -17.42 -8.00 -21.73
C SER A 468 -16.79 -6.65 -22.11
N SER A 469 -16.73 -6.27 -23.39
CA SER A 469 -16.12 -5.00 -23.80
C SER A 469 -16.81 -3.74 -23.26
N LYS A 470 -18.00 -3.85 -22.67
CA LYS A 470 -18.81 -2.71 -22.21
C LYS A 470 -18.83 -2.48 -20.70
N PHE A 471 -18.34 -3.40 -19.86
CA PHE A 471 -18.48 -3.24 -18.40
C PHE A 471 -17.62 -2.08 -17.86
N VAL A 472 -16.45 -1.84 -18.46
CA VAL A 472 -15.57 -0.72 -18.09
C VAL A 472 -16.26 0.62 -18.36
N ASP A 473 -16.93 0.75 -19.52
CA ASP A 473 -17.69 1.95 -19.85
C ASP A 473 -18.88 2.14 -18.91
N GLN A 474 -19.59 1.06 -18.56
CA GLN A 474 -20.68 1.14 -17.58
C GLN A 474 -20.19 1.56 -16.20
N LEU A 475 -19.05 1.04 -15.75
CA LEU A 475 -18.43 1.42 -14.50
C LEU A 475 -18.05 2.90 -14.52
N ARG A 476 -17.41 3.39 -15.59
CA ARG A 476 -17.07 4.82 -15.75
C ARG A 476 -18.30 5.72 -15.75
N LEU A 477 -19.36 5.32 -16.43
CA LEU A 477 -20.61 6.10 -16.52
C LEU A 477 -21.38 6.16 -15.19
N LYS A 478 -21.38 5.06 -14.43
CA LYS A 478 -22.19 4.94 -13.20
C LYS A 478 -21.43 5.17 -11.90
N CYS A 479 -20.10 5.05 -11.93
CA CYS A 479 -19.19 5.35 -10.82
C CYS A 479 -18.28 6.53 -11.23
N PRO A 480 -18.80 7.77 -11.28
CA PRO A 480 -18.05 8.93 -11.78
C PRO A 480 -16.86 9.34 -10.89
N LEU A 481 -16.78 8.79 -9.67
CA LEU A 481 -15.70 9.06 -8.71
C LEU A 481 -14.54 8.07 -8.80
N ILE A 482 -14.63 7.06 -9.69
CA ILE A 482 -13.60 6.04 -9.80
C ILE A 482 -12.30 6.64 -10.33
N LYS A 483 -11.22 6.44 -9.57
CA LYS A 483 -9.87 6.96 -9.84
C LYS A 483 -8.90 5.84 -10.15
N SER A 484 -9.10 4.68 -9.52
CA SER A 484 -8.22 3.53 -9.62
C SER A 484 -9.04 2.26 -9.84
N PHE A 485 -8.61 1.45 -10.80
CA PHE A 485 -9.18 0.14 -11.09
C PHE A 485 -8.07 -0.85 -11.47
N THR A 486 -8.04 -1.99 -10.80
CA THR A 486 -7.03 -3.05 -11.00
C THR A 486 -7.74 -4.39 -11.20
N LEU A 487 -7.25 -5.21 -12.14
CA LEU A 487 -7.85 -6.49 -12.50
C LEU A 487 -6.78 -7.60 -12.62
N SER A 488 -6.89 -8.65 -11.81
CA SER A 488 -6.25 -9.99 -11.85
C SER A 488 -4.72 -10.13 -11.76
N ASP A 489 -3.94 -9.36 -12.49
CA ASP A 489 -2.47 -9.47 -12.54
C ASP A 489 -1.77 -8.51 -11.57
N GLY A 490 -2.55 -7.68 -10.85
CA GLY A 490 -2.00 -6.54 -10.11
C GLY A 490 -1.65 -5.36 -11.01
N GLU A 491 -1.82 -5.48 -12.33
CA GLU A 491 -1.60 -4.38 -13.26
C GLU A 491 -2.69 -3.31 -13.08
N TYR A 492 -2.21 -2.09 -12.87
CA TYR A 492 -3.02 -0.92 -12.56
C TYR A 492 -3.56 -0.29 -13.85
N TYR A 493 -4.88 -0.14 -13.95
CA TYR A 493 -5.53 0.58 -15.03
C TYR A 493 -5.99 1.96 -14.51
N GLU A 494 -5.28 3.03 -14.88
CA GLU A 494 -5.82 4.38 -14.72
C GLU A 494 -7.06 4.54 -15.59
N MET A 495 -8.22 4.68 -14.94
CA MET A 495 -9.42 5.10 -15.64
C MET A 495 -9.44 6.62 -15.72
N ILE A 496 -8.76 7.14 -16.75
CA ILE A 496 -8.82 8.54 -17.12
C ILE A 496 -10.30 8.92 -17.33
N LEU A 497 -10.78 9.90 -16.55
CA LEU A 497 -12.04 10.60 -16.79
C LEU A 497 -12.00 11.17 -18.22
N CYS A 498 -12.80 10.58 -19.11
CA CYS A 498 -12.81 10.94 -20.51
C CYS A 498 -13.43 12.34 -20.69
N ILE A 499 -12.58 13.37 -20.70
CA ILE A 499 -12.70 14.47 -21.66
C ILE A 499 -11.54 14.30 -22.64
N GLN A 500 -11.76 13.40 -23.59
CA GLN A 500 -11.15 13.26 -24.92
C GLN A 500 -9.63 13.57 -25.10
N THR A 501 -8.92 12.48 -25.43
CA THR A 501 -7.71 12.42 -26.28
C THR A 501 -6.40 12.96 -25.69
N LEU A 502 -5.53 12.06 -25.23
CA LEU A 502 -4.11 11.99 -25.59
C LEU A 502 -3.51 10.64 -25.14
N GLN A 503 -2.70 10.08 -26.02
CA GLN A 503 -2.14 8.73 -26.10
C GLN A 503 -0.81 8.62 -25.33
N PHE A 504 -0.59 7.46 -24.67
CA PHE A 504 0.69 6.87 -24.20
C PHE A 504 1.49 7.65 -23.12
N HIS A 505 2.23 7.07 -22.16
CA HIS A 505 2.86 5.76 -21.94
C HIS A 505 3.02 5.53 -20.43
N ALA A 506 3.07 4.25 -20.04
CA ALA A 506 3.57 3.68 -18.79
C ALA A 506 4.47 4.61 -17.95
N THR A 507 4.01 5.05 -16.77
CA THR A 507 4.88 5.58 -15.69
C THR A 507 4.26 5.62 -14.30
N ASP A 508 3.11 4.98 -14.06
CA ASP A 508 2.49 4.94 -12.71
C ASP A 508 2.81 3.66 -11.90
N GLN A 509 3.74 2.84 -12.39
CA GLN A 509 4.18 1.58 -11.77
C GLN A 509 4.65 1.78 -10.30
N TYR A 510 5.47 2.79 -10.02
CA TYR A 510 6.20 2.83 -8.74
C TYR A 510 5.48 3.50 -7.55
N LYS A 511 4.28 4.07 -7.74
CA LYS A 511 3.53 4.70 -6.63
C LYS A 511 2.84 3.70 -5.70
N TYR A 512 2.62 2.48 -6.17
CA TYR A 512 1.83 1.47 -5.49
C TYR A 512 2.60 0.16 -5.22
N ASP A 513 3.77 -0.04 -5.86
CA ASP A 513 4.53 -1.30 -5.78
C ASP A 513 5.13 -1.60 -4.41
N VAL A 514 5.43 -0.62 -3.55
CA VAL A 514 6.08 -0.94 -2.25
C VAL A 514 5.13 -1.68 -1.28
N PHE A 515 3.81 -1.50 -1.39
CA PHE A 515 2.86 -2.10 -0.44
C PHE A 515 2.33 -3.48 -0.86
N THR A 516 2.23 -3.74 -2.17
CA THR A 516 1.79 -5.03 -2.71
C THR A 516 2.96 -6.02 -2.84
N HIS A 517 4.17 -5.51 -3.11
CA HIS A 517 5.38 -6.34 -3.27
C HIS A 517 5.87 -6.91 -1.93
N ILE A 518 5.64 -6.24 -0.80
CA ILE A 518 5.87 -6.79 0.55
C ILE A 518 4.93 -7.98 0.83
N PHE A 519 3.69 -7.94 0.34
CA PHE A 519 2.71 -9.00 0.55
C PHE A 519 3.03 -10.28 -0.24
N GLN A 520 3.51 -10.14 -1.49
CA GLN A 520 3.95 -11.28 -2.31
C GLN A 520 5.29 -11.87 -1.83
N LYS A 521 6.24 -11.03 -1.39
CA LYS A 521 7.53 -11.51 -0.85
C LYS A 521 7.36 -12.29 0.46
N SER A 522 6.46 -11.88 1.35
CA SER A 522 6.19 -12.62 2.61
C SER A 522 5.54 -13.99 2.38
N VAL A 523 4.73 -14.19 1.32
CA VAL A 523 4.15 -15.51 0.99
C VAL A 523 5.20 -16.42 0.32
N CYS A 524 6.01 -15.89 -0.60
CA CYS A 524 7.12 -16.65 -1.18
C CYS A 524 8.20 -16.99 -0.14
N SER A 525 8.48 -16.11 0.82
CA SER A 525 9.40 -16.33 1.94
C SER A 525 8.85 -17.33 2.96
N LEU A 526 7.55 -17.28 3.28
CA LEU A 526 6.90 -18.29 4.12
C LEU A 526 6.93 -19.67 3.44
N ILE A 527 6.72 -19.73 2.12
CA ILE A 527 6.85 -20.97 1.34
C ILE A 527 8.32 -21.42 1.28
N LYS A 528 9.28 -20.50 1.08
CA LYS A 528 10.72 -20.81 1.01
C LYS A 528 11.27 -21.28 2.36
N SER A 529 10.92 -20.61 3.47
CA SER A 529 11.22 -21.01 4.85
C SER A 529 10.58 -22.36 5.22
N THR A 530 9.32 -22.59 4.78
CA THR A 530 8.66 -23.89 4.95
C THR A 530 9.34 -24.99 4.12
N MET A 531 9.85 -24.68 2.92
CA MET A 531 10.52 -25.63 2.02
C MET A 531 11.99 -25.89 2.36
N GLU A 532 12.74 -24.89 2.84
CA GLU A 532 14.14 -25.01 3.28
C GLU A 532 14.28 -25.79 4.60
N SER A 533 13.23 -25.79 5.44
CA SER A 533 13.17 -26.62 6.66
C SER A 533 12.96 -28.13 6.39
N LEU A 534 12.77 -28.54 5.14
CA LEU A 534 12.42 -29.90 4.77
C LEU A 534 13.43 -30.45 3.76
N ASN A 535 14.55 -31.01 4.24
CA ASN A 535 15.10 -32.17 3.54
C ASN A 535 14.13 -33.32 3.79
N GLY A 536 13.33 -33.64 2.78
CA GLY A 536 12.18 -34.54 2.91
C GLY A 536 12.42 -35.88 2.23
N LYS A 537 12.12 -36.96 2.94
CA LYS A 537 12.07 -38.32 2.40
C LYS A 537 10.66 -38.87 2.58
N TRP A 538 9.94 -39.04 1.49
CA TRP A 538 8.61 -39.65 1.48
C TRP A 538 8.70 -41.08 0.96
N SER A 539 8.23 -42.04 1.77
CA SER A 539 8.08 -43.43 1.36
C SER A 539 6.61 -43.76 1.21
N MET A 540 6.23 -44.37 0.10
CA MET A 540 4.86 -44.76 -0.19
C MET A 540 4.81 -46.07 -0.98
N GLN A 541 3.73 -46.83 -0.78
CA GLN A 541 3.50 -48.11 -1.47
C GLN A 541 2.84 -47.93 -2.85
N GLN A 542 2.29 -46.73 -3.13
CA GLN A 542 1.67 -46.40 -4.41
C GLN A 542 1.65 -44.87 -4.62
N ILE A 543 1.79 -44.44 -5.87
CA ILE A 543 1.68 -43.02 -6.30
C ILE A 543 0.21 -42.60 -6.26
N ASP A 544 -0.17 -41.75 -5.30
CA ASP A 544 -1.50 -41.14 -5.19
C ASP A 544 -1.59 -39.77 -5.89
N GLU A 545 -2.78 -39.14 -5.89
CA GLU A 545 -3.00 -37.85 -6.59
C GLU A 545 -2.19 -36.69 -5.99
N SER A 546 -1.92 -36.73 -4.69
CA SER A 546 -1.06 -35.77 -4.01
C SER A 546 0.38 -35.85 -4.50
N PHE A 547 0.88 -37.07 -4.77
CA PHE A 547 2.24 -37.28 -5.24
C PHE A 547 2.42 -37.04 -6.76
N VAL A 548 1.35 -37.17 -7.54
CA VAL A 548 1.33 -36.76 -8.97
C VAL A 548 1.70 -35.29 -9.14
N ALA A 549 1.22 -34.41 -8.24
CA ALA A 549 1.53 -32.99 -8.28
C ALA A 549 3.04 -32.74 -8.09
N VAL A 550 3.67 -33.46 -7.16
CA VAL A 550 5.13 -33.38 -6.91
C VAL A 550 5.94 -33.86 -8.12
N LEU A 551 5.50 -34.93 -8.80
CA LEU A 551 6.16 -35.43 -10.00
C LEU A 551 5.98 -34.49 -11.20
N LEU A 552 4.82 -33.86 -11.35
CA LEU A 552 4.60 -32.83 -12.37
C LEU A 552 5.51 -31.61 -12.12
N GLU A 553 5.67 -31.19 -10.86
CA GLU A 553 6.59 -30.12 -10.46
C GLU A 553 8.06 -30.49 -10.69
N ALA A 554 8.44 -31.75 -10.49
CA ALA A 554 9.77 -32.28 -10.82
C ALA A 554 10.01 -32.47 -12.34
N GLY A 555 9.07 -32.04 -13.20
CA GLY A 555 9.22 -32.02 -14.66
C GLY A 555 8.79 -33.31 -15.37
N TYR A 556 8.13 -34.25 -14.69
CA TYR A 556 7.62 -35.46 -15.33
C TYR A 556 6.36 -35.16 -16.15
N SER A 557 6.33 -35.59 -17.42
CA SER A 557 5.11 -35.52 -18.23
C SER A 557 4.01 -36.43 -17.67
N GLU A 558 2.73 -36.09 -17.90
CA GLU A 558 1.60 -36.94 -17.49
C GLU A 558 1.71 -38.38 -18.05
N GLU A 559 2.25 -38.55 -19.26
CA GLU A 559 2.52 -39.88 -19.83
C GLU A 559 3.59 -40.66 -19.07
N ALA A 560 4.63 -39.99 -18.57
CA ALA A 560 5.67 -40.62 -17.75
C ALA A 560 5.12 -41.01 -16.37
N ILE A 561 4.29 -40.16 -15.77
CA ILE A 561 3.64 -40.41 -14.47
C ILE A 561 2.66 -41.58 -14.57
N ASN A 562 1.89 -41.67 -15.66
CA ASN A 562 0.97 -42.78 -15.87
C ASN A 562 1.72 -44.11 -16.08
N ARG A 563 2.87 -44.11 -16.77
CA ARG A 563 3.73 -45.31 -16.87
C ARG A 563 4.32 -45.68 -15.51
N LEU A 564 4.81 -44.71 -14.73
CA LEU A 564 5.30 -44.94 -13.37
C LEU A 564 4.22 -45.58 -12.49
N LYS A 565 2.98 -45.06 -12.52
CA LYS A 565 1.82 -45.65 -11.82
C LYS A 565 1.52 -47.09 -12.23
N GLU A 566 1.80 -47.47 -13.48
CA GLU A 566 1.61 -48.83 -13.98
C GLU A 566 2.75 -49.76 -13.58
N THR A 567 4.00 -49.27 -13.57
CA THR A 567 5.19 -50.07 -13.25
C THR A 567 5.46 -50.22 -11.76
N THR A 568 4.96 -49.34 -10.91
CA THR A 568 5.26 -49.33 -9.46
C THR A 568 4.11 -49.84 -8.59
N LYS A 569 3.21 -50.66 -9.14
CA LYS A 569 2.10 -51.26 -8.38
C LYS A 569 2.62 -52.36 -7.45
N GLY A 570 2.79 -52.02 -6.18
CA GLY A 570 3.13 -52.97 -5.11
C GLY A 570 4.56 -52.88 -4.57
N ASP A 571 5.37 -51.94 -5.06
CA ASP A 571 6.76 -51.75 -4.65
C ASP A 571 6.91 -50.57 -3.67
N ASN A 572 7.96 -50.56 -2.85
CA ASN A 572 8.23 -49.44 -1.95
C ASN A 572 8.95 -48.32 -2.73
N ILE A 573 8.19 -47.28 -3.05
CA ILE A 573 8.69 -46.11 -3.73
C ILE A 573 9.14 -45.11 -2.68
N THR A 574 10.35 -44.57 -2.86
CA THR A 574 10.89 -43.55 -1.97
C THR A 574 11.31 -42.35 -2.80
N PHE A 575 10.71 -41.20 -2.51
CA PHE A 575 11.07 -39.93 -3.11
C PHE A 575 11.81 -39.08 -2.10
N GLU A 576 12.98 -38.64 -2.49
CA GLU A 576 13.85 -37.81 -1.67
C GLU A 576 14.16 -36.56 -2.47
N TYR A 577 14.01 -35.40 -1.85
CA TYR A 577 14.47 -34.16 -2.45
C TYR A 577 15.45 -33.48 -1.51
N LYS A 578 16.50 -32.93 -2.10
CA LYS A 578 17.61 -32.33 -1.39
C LYS A 578 17.87 -30.96 -1.97
N ILE A 579 17.95 -29.96 -1.09
CA ILE A 579 18.23 -28.59 -1.46
C ILE A 579 19.63 -28.25 -0.91
N GLU A 580 20.56 -27.91 -1.79
CA GLU A 580 21.91 -27.44 -1.43
C GLU A 580 22.20 -26.12 -2.15
N GLY A 581 22.19 -25.01 -1.41
CA GLY A 581 22.32 -23.66 -1.97
C GLY A 581 21.22 -23.36 -2.99
N ASP A 582 21.59 -22.89 -4.18
CA ASP A 582 20.66 -22.60 -5.28
C ASP A 582 20.29 -23.84 -6.12
N SER A 583 20.62 -25.05 -5.66
CA SER A 583 20.36 -26.29 -6.41
C SER A 583 19.37 -27.19 -5.70
N VAL A 584 18.42 -27.72 -6.48
CA VAL A 584 17.44 -28.70 -6.02
C VAL A 584 17.64 -30.01 -6.77
N GLU A 585 17.70 -31.11 -6.03
CA GLU A 585 17.89 -32.45 -6.55
C GLU A 585 16.74 -33.35 -6.08
N TYR A 586 16.06 -34.00 -7.02
CA TYR A 586 14.98 -34.94 -6.81
C TYR A 586 15.45 -36.36 -7.16
N ILE A 587 15.29 -37.29 -6.22
CA ILE A 587 15.71 -38.68 -6.32
C ILE A 587 14.49 -39.56 -6.11
N LEU A 588 14.14 -40.34 -7.13
CA LEU A 588 13.13 -41.39 -7.05
C LEU A 588 13.83 -42.75 -6.95
N SER A 589 13.59 -43.46 -5.86
CA SER A 589 14.10 -44.81 -5.60
C SER A 589 12.97 -45.83 -5.53
N GLN A 590 13.21 -47.04 -6.01
CA GLN A 590 12.30 -48.19 -5.91
C GLN A 590 13.05 -49.33 -5.24
N ASP A 591 12.53 -49.82 -4.11
CA ASP A 591 13.14 -50.87 -3.28
C ASP A 591 14.61 -50.61 -2.91
N GLY A 592 14.95 -49.33 -2.72
CA GLY A 592 16.29 -48.88 -2.33
C GLY A 592 17.27 -48.68 -3.49
N ASN A 593 16.87 -48.95 -4.74
CA ASN A 593 17.66 -48.61 -5.92
C ASN A 593 17.16 -47.30 -6.54
N GLU A 594 18.08 -46.40 -6.87
CA GLU A 594 17.79 -45.16 -7.59
C GLU A 594 17.29 -45.48 -9.01
N VAL A 595 16.06 -45.08 -9.30
CA VAL A 595 15.42 -45.29 -10.61
C VAL A 595 15.54 -44.04 -11.47
N HIS A 596 15.45 -42.86 -10.85
CA HIS A 596 15.49 -41.61 -11.57
C HIS A 596 16.03 -40.47 -10.70
N LYS A 597 16.86 -39.61 -11.28
CA LYS A 597 17.47 -38.47 -10.61
C LYS A 597 17.44 -37.24 -11.51
N VAL A 598 16.86 -36.15 -11.00
CA VAL A 598 16.73 -34.87 -11.72
C VAL A 598 17.26 -33.77 -10.82
N GLY A 599 18.17 -32.95 -11.31
CA GLY A 599 18.69 -31.80 -10.58
C GLY A 599 18.83 -30.58 -11.47
N GLY A 600 18.68 -29.40 -10.88
CA GLY A 600 18.84 -28.12 -11.58
C GLY A 600 19.23 -26.99 -10.63
N LYS A 601 19.90 -25.97 -11.16
CA LYS A 601 20.09 -24.69 -10.47
C LYS A 601 18.86 -23.81 -10.66
N LEU A 602 18.42 -23.15 -9.61
CA LEU A 602 17.36 -22.13 -9.65
C LEU A 602 17.76 -21.04 -10.67
N GLY A 603 17.07 -21.00 -11.81
CA GLY A 603 17.21 -19.94 -12.82
C GLY A 603 18.03 -20.27 -14.08
N GLU A 604 18.57 -21.48 -14.26
CA GLU A 604 19.23 -21.89 -15.51
C GLU A 604 18.43 -22.98 -16.24
N SER A 605 18.07 -22.72 -17.50
CA SER A 605 17.45 -23.73 -18.39
C SER A 605 18.54 -24.62 -19.00
N GLU A 606 18.82 -25.77 -18.40
CA GLU A 606 19.65 -26.79 -19.06
C GLU A 606 18.83 -27.96 -19.62
N GLN A 607 19.23 -28.42 -20.80
CA GLN A 607 18.69 -29.60 -21.46
C GLN A 607 19.32 -30.86 -20.85
N CYS A 608 18.53 -31.70 -20.17
CA CYS A 608 19.01 -32.97 -19.64
C CYS A 608 18.81 -34.12 -20.66
N ASN A 609 19.84 -34.96 -20.82
CA ASN A 609 19.76 -36.20 -21.58
C ASN A 609 19.28 -37.35 -20.67
N SER A 610 18.25 -38.10 -21.10
CA SER A 610 17.84 -39.35 -20.46
C SER A 610 18.65 -40.54 -21.00
N LEU A 611 18.88 -41.56 -20.16
CA LEU A 611 19.56 -42.82 -20.52
C LEU A 611 18.81 -43.66 -21.58
N ASP A 612 17.55 -43.34 -21.88
CA ASP A 612 16.73 -43.98 -22.94
C ASP A 612 16.77 -43.24 -24.29
N GLY A 613 17.68 -42.27 -24.45
CA GLY A 613 17.94 -41.63 -25.74
C GLY A 613 16.80 -40.73 -26.25
N ARG A 614 15.88 -40.29 -25.39
CA ARG A 614 14.86 -39.28 -25.72
C ARG A 614 15.11 -37.98 -24.96
N GLN A 615 15.12 -36.87 -25.69
CA GLN A 615 15.23 -35.51 -25.17
C GLN A 615 13.98 -35.15 -24.37
N ILE A 616 14.17 -34.65 -23.15
CA ILE A 616 13.12 -34.01 -22.34
C ILE A 616 13.46 -32.52 -22.27
N THR A 617 12.52 -31.67 -22.65
CA THR A 617 12.68 -30.20 -22.58
C THR A 617 12.03 -29.70 -21.30
N VAL A 618 12.82 -29.22 -20.35
CA VAL A 618 12.32 -28.47 -19.19
C VAL A 618 11.85 -27.11 -19.71
N ARG A 619 10.56 -26.79 -19.57
CA ARG A 619 10.01 -25.49 -19.98
C ARG A 619 9.88 -24.57 -18.77
N ASP A 620 10.61 -23.45 -18.84
CA ASP A 620 10.40 -22.16 -18.17
C ASP A 620 9.80 -22.20 -16.75
N HIS A 621 10.68 -22.33 -15.75
CA HIS A 621 10.35 -22.18 -14.34
C HIS A 621 10.72 -20.78 -13.82
N PHE A 622 9.77 -20.16 -13.11
CA PHE A 622 9.88 -18.90 -12.36
C PHE A 622 10.18 -17.62 -13.15
N TYR A 623 9.25 -17.22 -14.04
CA TYR A 623 8.98 -15.80 -14.21
C TYR A 623 8.01 -15.35 -13.10
N LEU A 624 8.54 -15.04 -11.92
CA LEU A 624 7.92 -14.03 -11.06
C LEU A 624 8.21 -12.69 -11.72
N SER A 625 7.39 -12.31 -12.69
CA SER A 625 7.46 -11.00 -13.31
C SER A 625 6.98 -9.95 -12.31
N TYR A 626 7.99 -9.33 -11.68
CA TYR A 626 8.06 -7.99 -11.05
C TYR A 626 7.01 -7.61 -10.01
#